data_AF-A0A7C9RDP3-F1
#
_entry.id   AF-A0A7C9RDP3-F1
#
_cell.length_a   1.000
_cell.length_b   1.000
_cell.length_c   1.000
_cell.angle_alpha   90.00
_cell.angle_beta   90.00
_cell.angle_gamma   90.00
#
_symmetry.space_group_name_H-M   'P 1'
#
loop_
_entity.id
_entity.type
_entity.pdbx_description
1 polymer ?
#
loop_
_entity_poly.entity_id
_entity_poly.type
_entity_poly.pdbx_seq_one_letter_code
_entity_poly.pdbx_strand_id
1 'polypeptide(L)'
;MRGFLLLAARILVSAALLYIAFRGINFAAIQSRLSQISPGWFLLAVLATIFQIFLGALRWREISARCAAPLGTGQAFRYNMIGAFFNQTLPSTIGGDAMRLWLVRHTGAGWRAATYSVLV
;
A
#
# COMPACT_ATOMS: atom_id res chain seq x y z
N MET A 1 13.23 28.85 5.40
CA MET A 1 11.93 29.59 5.42
C MET A 1 10.96 29.15 4.33
N ARG A 2 11.34 29.07 3.04
CA ARG A 2 10.47 28.61 1.94
C ARG A 2 9.82 27.22 2.14
N GLY A 3 10.58 26.24 2.66
CA GLY A 3 10.05 24.89 2.91
C GLY A 3 8.97 24.85 4.00
N PHE A 4 9.10 25.67 5.04
CA PHE A 4 8.11 25.77 6.11
C PHE A 4 6.80 26.40 5.62
N LEU A 5 6.88 27.42 4.77
CA LEU A 5 5.70 28.05 4.15
C LEU A 5 4.94 27.09 3.23
N LEU A 6 5.65 26.31 2.42
CA LEU A 6 5.02 25.30 1.54
C LEU A 6 4.36 24.17 2.34
N LEU A 7 4.98 23.75 3.44
CA LEU A 7 4.43 22.73 4.34
C LEU A 7 3.18 23.26 5.07
N ALA A 8 3.25 24.48 5.60
CA ALA A 8 2.09 25.14 6.22
C ALA A 8 0.93 25.32 5.23
N ALA A 9 1.21 25.75 3.99
CA ALA A 9 0.20 25.86 2.94
C ALA A 9 -0.44 24.51 2.60
N ARG A 10 0.34 23.42 2.49
CA ARG A 10 -0.19 22.06 2.29
C ARG A 10 -1.09 21.62 3.43
N ILE A 11 -0.68 21.87 4.68
CA ILE A 11 -1.50 21.52 5.86
C ILE A 11 -2.81 22.32 5.84
N LEU A 12 -2.74 23.63 5.59
CA LEU A 12 -3.92 24.50 5.53
C LEU A 12 -4.90 24.06 4.44
N VAL A 13 -4.39 23.76 3.25
CA VAL A 13 -5.22 23.28 2.13
C VAL A 13 -5.84 21.93 2.47
N SER A 14 -5.07 20.97 2.99
CA SER A 14 -5.60 19.67 3.42
C SER A 14 -6.65 19.82 4.52
N ALA A 15 -6.42 20.68 5.51
CA ALA A 15 -7.35 20.93 6.61
C ALA A 15 -8.64 21.62 6.12
N ALA A 16 -8.53 22.58 5.21
CA ALA A 16 -9.68 23.26 4.60
C ALA A 16 -10.52 22.27 3.78
N LEU A 17 -9.89 21.41 2.99
CA LEU A 17 -10.58 20.36 2.24
C LEU A 17 -11.27 19.35 3.16
N LEU A 18 -10.62 18.91 4.23
CA LEU A 18 -11.23 18.04 5.23
C LEU A 18 -12.42 18.73 5.90
N TYR A 19 -12.29 20.00 6.29
CA TYR A 19 -13.40 20.76 6.88
C TYR A 19 -14.60 20.86 5.93
N ILE A 20 -14.37 21.16 4.65
CA ILE A 20 -15.41 21.18 3.62
C ILE A 20 -16.05 19.80 3.45
N ALA A 21 -15.26 18.73 3.47
CA ALA A 21 -15.78 17.36 3.40
C ALA A 21 -16.65 17.01 4.63
N PHE A 22 -16.24 17.41 5.83
CA PHE A 22 -16.93 17.09 7.07
C PHE A 22 -18.17 17.95 7.35
N ARG A 23 -18.23 19.21 6.90
CA ARG A 23 -19.34 20.13 7.26
C ARG A 23 -20.73 19.64 6.83
N GLY A 24 -20.80 18.79 5.81
CA GLY A 24 -22.05 18.24 5.27
C GLY A 24 -22.37 16.83 5.77
N ILE A 25 -21.52 16.26 6.62
CA ILE A 25 -21.66 14.86 7.04
C ILE A 25 -22.64 14.75 8.19
N ASN A 26 -23.80 14.16 7.90
CA ASN A 26 -24.72 13.71 8.93
C ASN A 26 -24.26 12.33 9.43
N PHE A 27 -23.64 12.30 10.61
CA PHE A 27 -23.16 11.07 11.25
C PHE A 27 -24.26 10.02 11.45
N ALA A 28 -25.52 10.44 11.70
CA ALA A 28 -26.64 9.52 11.83
C ALA A 28 -27.00 8.84 10.50
N ALA A 29 -26.89 9.58 9.38
CA ALA A 29 -27.08 9.01 8.04
C ALA A 29 -25.97 8.00 7.70
N ILE A 30 -24.72 8.27 8.11
CA ILE A 30 -23.60 7.32 7.92
C ILE A 30 -23.84 6.03 8.70
N GLN A 31 -24.26 6.11 9.96
CA GLN A 31 -24.54 4.93 10.79
C GLN A 31 -25.66 4.07 10.20
N SER A 32 -26.74 4.71 9.73
CA SER A 32 -27.82 4.03 9.01
C SER A 32 -27.32 3.31 7.75
N ARG A 33 -26.46 3.94 6.96
CA ARG A 33 -25.89 3.33 5.74
C ARG A 33 -24.95 2.17 6.06
N LEU A 34 -24.10 2.31 7.08
CA LEU A 34 -23.20 1.25 7.55
C LEU A 34 -23.97 0.00 8.00
N SER A 35 -25.10 0.17 8.70
CA SER A 35 -25.96 -0.95 9.11
C SER A 35 -26.65 -1.67 7.95
N GLN A 36 -26.70 -1.04 6.76
CA GLN A 36 -27.27 -1.62 5.54
C GLN A 36 -26.20 -2.22 4.62
N ILE A 37 -24.91 -2.14 4.98
CA ILE A 37 -23.85 -2.76 4.18
C ILE A 37 -24.07 -4.27 4.17
N SER A 38 -24.19 -4.83 2.97
CA SER A 38 -24.30 -6.28 2.84
C SER A 38 -22.94 -6.91 3.20
N PRO A 39 -22.91 -7.91 4.10
CA PRO A 39 -21.68 -8.63 4.41
C PRO A 39 -21.03 -9.28 3.18
N GLY A 40 -21.84 -9.62 2.18
CA GLY A 40 -21.37 -10.19 0.91
C GLY A 40 -20.50 -9.21 0.11
N TRP A 41 -20.89 -7.94 0.00
CA TRP A 41 -20.08 -6.92 -0.68
C TRP A 41 -18.78 -6.62 0.07
N PHE A 42 -18.83 -6.61 1.40
CA PHE A 42 -17.61 -6.48 2.21
C PHE A 42 -16.65 -7.65 1.98
N LEU A 43 -17.16 -8.89 2.01
CA LEU A 43 -16.36 -10.08 1.74
C LEU A 43 -15.76 -10.07 0.33
N LEU A 44 -16.54 -9.67 -0.68
CA LEU A 44 -16.04 -9.52 -2.04
C LEU A 44 -14.92 -8.49 -2.15
N ALA A 45 -15.03 -7.34 -1.47
CA ALA A 45 -13.97 -6.34 -1.45
C ALA A 45 -12.68 -6.86 -0.80
N VAL A 46 -12.80 -7.61 0.30
CA VAL A 46 -11.66 -8.25 0.96
C VAL A 46 -11.01 -9.28 0.04
N LEU A 47 -11.79 -10.18 -0.57
CA LEU A 47 -11.29 -11.18 -1.51
C LEU A 47 -10.63 -10.55 -2.73
N ALA A 48 -11.24 -9.51 -3.30
CA ALA A 48 -10.68 -8.76 -4.41
C ALA A 48 -9.33 -8.12 -4.03
N THR A 49 -9.21 -7.58 -2.81
CA THR A 49 -7.96 -6.98 -2.32
C THR A 49 -6.87 -8.04 -2.16
N ILE A 50 -7.19 -9.19 -1.55
CA ILE A 50 -6.24 -10.30 -1.42
C ILE A 50 -5.81 -10.82 -2.80
N PHE A 51 -6.76 -10.96 -3.72
CA PHE A 51 -6.49 -11.37 -5.09
C PHE A 51 -5.59 -10.38 -5.84
N GLN A 52 -5.83 -9.07 -5.68
CA GLN A 52 -4.97 -8.02 -6.22
C GLN A 52 -3.53 -8.13 -5.68
N ILE A 53 -3.37 -8.37 -4.38
CA ILE A 53 -2.05 -8.57 -3.76
C ILE A 53 -1.37 -9.83 -4.32
N PHE A 54 -2.14 -10.90 -4.54
CA PHE A 54 -1.64 -12.14 -5.12
C PHE A 54 -1.15 -11.96 -6.57
N LEU A 55 -1.90 -11.24 -7.40
CA LEU A 55 -1.46 -10.89 -8.76
C LEU A 55 -0.17 -10.05 -8.74
N GLY A 56 -0.09 -9.08 -7.82
CA GLY A 56 1.14 -8.29 -7.60
C GLY A 56 2.34 -9.17 -7.24
N ALA A 57 2.12 -10.18 -6.39
CA ALA A 57 3.16 -11.14 -6.02
C ALA A 57 3.63 -12.01 -7.20
N LEU A 58 2.72 -12.45 -8.08
CA LEU A 58 3.08 -13.20 -9.28
C LEU A 58 3.91 -12.37 -10.26
N ARG A 59 3.50 -11.12 -10.50
CA ARG A 59 4.26 -10.17 -11.33
C ARG A 59 5.65 -9.94 -10.73
N TRP A 60 5.73 -9.69 -9.43
CA TRP A 60 7.01 -9.41 -8.77
C TRP A 60 7.93 -10.63 -8.72
N ARG A 61 7.37 -11.85 -8.64
CA ARG A 61 8.14 -13.09 -8.79
C ARG A 61 8.81 -13.17 -10.16
N GLU A 62 8.10 -12.83 -11.23
CA GLU A 62 8.67 -12.85 -12.59
C GLU A 62 9.78 -11.80 -12.75
N ILE A 63 9.58 -10.59 -12.23
CA ILE A 63 10.62 -9.54 -12.21
C ILE A 63 11.84 -10.01 -11.42
N SER A 64 11.63 -10.58 -10.23
CA SER A 64 12.72 -11.05 -9.36
C SER A 64 13.50 -12.21 -9.99
N ALA A 65 12.82 -13.12 -10.71
CA ALA A 65 13.47 -14.18 -11.48
C ALA A 65 14.40 -13.62 -12.58
N ARG A 66 13.97 -12.56 -13.28
CA ARG A 66 14.79 -11.87 -14.29
C ARG A 66 15.96 -11.10 -13.66
N CYS A 67 15.84 -10.68 -12.40
CA CYS A 67 16.89 -10.01 -11.64
C CYS A 67 17.85 -10.97 -10.89
N ALA A 68 17.89 -12.26 -11.26
CA ALA A 68 18.70 -13.31 -10.62
C ALA A 68 18.40 -13.51 -9.11
N ALA A 69 17.19 -13.16 -8.67
CA ALA A 69 16.69 -13.34 -7.31
C ALA A 69 15.40 -14.19 -7.33
N PRO A 70 15.46 -15.48 -7.68
CA PRO A 70 14.27 -16.31 -7.82
C PRO A 70 13.55 -16.43 -6.47
N LEU A 71 12.32 -15.90 -6.40
CA LEU A 71 11.44 -16.02 -5.25
C LEU A 71 10.42 -17.14 -5.48
N GLY A 72 10.19 -17.96 -4.46
CA GLY A 72 9.04 -18.87 -4.45
C GLY A 72 7.72 -18.10 -4.42
N THR A 73 6.65 -18.64 -5.00
CA THR A 73 5.31 -18.01 -5.02
C THR A 73 4.80 -17.66 -3.63
N GLY A 74 4.95 -18.57 -2.66
CA GLY A 74 4.55 -18.33 -1.27
C GLY A 74 5.37 -17.24 -0.57
N GLN A 75 6.66 -17.13 -0.88
CA GLN A 75 7.51 -16.07 -0.33
C GLN A 75 7.17 -14.71 -0.94
N ALA A 76 7.00 -14.65 -2.27
CA ALA A 76 6.61 -13.43 -2.97
C ALA A 76 5.25 -12.90 -2.47
N PHE A 77 4.29 -13.79 -2.20
CA PHE A 77 3.00 -13.43 -1.63
C PHE A 77 3.12 -12.88 -0.21
N ARG A 78 3.88 -13.55 0.67
CA ARG A 78 4.13 -13.08 2.05
C ARG A 78 4.80 -11.70 2.06
N TYR A 79 5.81 -11.49 1.23
CA TYR A 79 6.51 -10.21 1.14
C TYR A 79 5.61 -9.10 0.58
N ASN A 80 4.72 -9.43 -0.36
CA ASN A 80 3.73 -8.47 -0.86
C ASN A 80 2.68 -8.10 0.20
N MET A 81 2.22 -9.05 1.01
CA MET A 81 1.34 -8.78 2.14
C MET A 81 2.01 -7.89 3.20
N ILE A 82 3.28 -8.17 3.55
CA ILE A 82 4.04 -7.35 4.49
C ILE A 82 4.21 -5.93 3.93
N GLY A 83 4.59 -5.79 2.66
CA GLY A 83 4.69 -4.48 2.00
C GLY A 83 3.35 -3.73 1.97
N ALA A 84 2.24 -4.43 1.74
CA ALA A 84 0.90 -3.85 1.76
C ALA A 84 0.51 -3.35 3.16
N PHE A 85 0.89 -4.07 4.23
CA PHE A 85 0.70 -3.61 5.61
C PHE A 85 1.48 -2.31 5.86
N PHE A 86 2.77 -2.27 5.53
CA PHE A 86 3.57 -1.07 5.72
C PHE A 86 3.06 0.12 4.89
N ASN A 87 2.56 -0.10 3.68
CA ASN A 87 1.96 0.96 2.86
C ASN A 87 0.63 1.50 3.41
N GLN A 88 -0.12 0.70 4.19
CA GLN A 88 -1.36 1.15 4.82
C GLN A 88 -1.12 1.80 6.20
N THR A 89 -0.12 1.32 6.94
CA THR A 89 0.19 1.82 8.29
C THR A 89 1.12 3.03 8.25
N LEU A 90 2.08 3.09 7.32
CA LEU A 90 2.97 4.23 7.19
C LEU A 90 2.34 5.27 6.24
N PRO A 91 2.34 6.55 6.62
CA PRO A 91 1.86 7.63 5.75
C PRO A 91 2.75 7.86 4.52
N SER A 92 3.87 7.14 4.38
CA SER A 92 4.76 7.18 3.23
C SER A 92 4.72 5.86 2.45
N THR A 93 4.42 5.94 1.16
CA THR A 93 4.48 4.82 0.18
C THR A 93 5.86 4.15 0.08
N ILE A 94 6.90 4.82 0.58
CA ILE A 94 8.28 4.33 0.58
C ILE A 94 8.47 3.15 1.54
N GLY A 95 7.65 3.03 2.58
CA GLY A 95 7.82 2.03 3.63
C GLY A 95 7.62 0.60 3.15
N GLY A 96 6.58 0.33 2.36
CA GLY A 96 6.32 -1.00 1.83
C GLY A 96 7.37 -1.45 0.81
N ASP A 97 7.84 -0.52 -0.01
CA ASP A 97 8.84 -0.77 -1.04
C ASP A 97 10.24 -0.97 -0.45
N ALA A 98 10.62 -0.20 0.58
CA ALA A 98 11.85 -0.41 1.33
C ALA A 98 11.88 -1.77 2.04
N MET A 99 10.73 -2.22 2.59
CA MET A 99 10.64 -3.52 3.25
C MET A 99 10.78 -4.68 2.27
N ARG A 100 10.17 -4.57 1.08
CA ARG A 100 10.36 -5.55 -0.01
C ARG A 100 11.82 -5.68 -0.43
N LEU A 101 12.51 -4.54 -0.53
CA LEU A 101 13.92 -4.46 -0.87
C LEU A 101 14.83 -5.11 0.20
N TRP A 102 14.52 -4.85 1.48
CA TRP A 102 15.21 -5.45 2.61
C TRP A 102 15.01 -6.98 2.68
N LEU A 103 13.79 -7.45 2.40
CA LEU A 103 13.47 -8.88 2.40
C LEU A 103 14.16 -9.64 1.25
N VAL A 104 14.21 -9.06 0.05
CA VAL A 104 14.95 -9.64 -1.10
C VAL A 104 16.46 -9.65 -0.86
N ARG A 105 17.00 -8.67 -0.11
CA ARG A 105 18.40 -8.72 0.29
C ARG A 105 18.71 -9.94 1.18
N HIS A 106 17.79 -10.32 2.07
CA HIS A 106 17.96 -11.48 2.94
C HIS A 106 17.92 -12.82 2.22
N THR A 107 17.47 -12.88 0.96
CA THR A 107 17.58 -14.09 0.13
C THR A 107 18.92 -14.21 -0.61
N GLY A 108 19.89 -13.32 -0.34
CA GLY A 108 21.23 -13.34 -0.92
C GLY A 108 21.36 -12.56 -2.23
N ALA A 109 20.29 -11.90 -2.69
CA ALA A 109 20.32 -11.06 -3.87
C ALA A 109 21.06 -9.74 -3.60
N GLY A 110 21.95 -9.34 -4.51
CA GLY A 110 22.72 -8.09 -4.39
C GLY A 110 21.82 -6.85 -4.42
N TRP A 111 22.25 -5.78 -3.73
CA TRP A 111 21.51 -4.50 -3.60
C TRP A 111 20.98 -3.94 -4.91
N ARG A 112 21.74 -4.10 -6.01
CA ARG A 112 21.35 -3.64 -7.35
C ARG A 112 20.09 -4.35 -7.86
N ALA A 113 20.01 -5.68 -7.73
CA ALA A 113 18.86 -6.46 -8.17
C ALA A 113 17.60 -6.12 -7.36
N ALA A 114 17.75 -5.85 -6.06
CA ALA A 114 16.65 -5.46 -5.18
C ALA A 114 16.13 -4.05 -5.49
N THR A 115 17.01 -3.08 -5.80
CA THR A 115 16.58 -1.73 -6.19
C THR A 115 15.86 -1.71 -7.54
N TYR A 116 16.35 -2.46 -8.54
CA TYR A 116 15.71 -2.49 -9.86
C TYR A 116 14.37 -3.23 -9.85
N SER A 117 14.16 -4.20 -8.97
CA SER A 117 12.89 -4.96 -8.92
C SER A 117 11.74 -4.21 -8.25
N VAL A 118 12.05 -3.16 -7.48
CA VAL A 118 11.06 -2.33 -6.77
C VAL A 118 10.76 -1.03 -7.55
N LEU A 119 11.70 -0.55 -8.36
CA LEU A 119 11.54 0.68 -9.16
C LEU A 119 10.92 0.48 -10.56
N VAL A 120 10.54 -0.75 -10.93
CA VAL A 120 9.85 -1.11 -12.19
C VAL A 120 8.37 -1.43 -11.96
#